data_AF-A0A7S3KVQ6-F1
#
_entry.id   AF-A0A7S3KVQ6-F1
#
_cell.length_a   1.000
_cell.length_b   1.000
_cell.length_c   1.000
_cell.angle_alpha   90.00
_cell.angle_beta   90.00
_cell.angle_gamma   90.00
#
_symmetry.space_group_name_H-M   'P 1'
#
loop_
_entity.id
_entity.type
_entity.pdbx_description
1 polymer ?
#
loop_
_entity_poly.entity_id
_entity_poly.type
_entity_poly.pdbx_seq_one_letter_code
_entity_poly.pdbx_strand_id
1 'polypeptide(L)'
;KGSFSVVDEILKISIDDDHVPEQPSSCEGRAALLSSSKQASRTFVSSRCRSEYGEMRYCVKELQPNEDPGRAWSAMVDLVTETKILSQIVHPHILKLRAVAEGNPLQPGYFLVIDRLCDRLDERIQRWKKSC
;
A
#
# COMPACT_ATOMS: atom_id res chain seq x y z
N LYS A 1 -1.13 8.41 17.47
CA LYS A 1 -1.80 7.46 16.54
C LYS A 1 -2.74 8.27 15.67
N GLY A 2 -2.68 8.13 14.34
CA GLY A 2 -3.67 8.75 13.45
C GLY A 2 -5.06 8.19 13.79
N SER A 3 -6.07 9.04 13.87
CA SER A 3 -7.37 8.70 14.48
C SER A 3 -8.30 7.89 13.60
N PHE A 4 -7.95 7.62 12.33
CA PHE A 4 -8.90 7.10 11.35
C PHE A 4 -8.38 5.99 10.42
N SER A 5 -7.11 5.63 10.53
CA SER A 5 -6.51 4.55 9.73
C SER A 5 -5.69 3.62 10.61
N VAL A 6 -5.68 2.36 10.22
CA VAL A 6 -4.81 1.33 10.80
C VAL A 6 -3.68 1.04 9.82
N VAL A 7 -2.51 0.70 10.37
CA VAL A 7 -1.33 0.34 9.59
C VAL A 7 -0.78 -0.96 10.15
N ASP A 8 -0.80 -2.00 9.32
CA ASP A 8 -0.37 -3.35 9.68
C ASP A 8 0.79 -3.81 8.80
N GLU A 9 1.63 -4.69 9.33
CA GLU A 9 2.75 -5.26 8.60
C GLU A 9 2.29 -6.37 7.66
N ILE A 10 2.81 -6.38 6.44
CA ILE A 10 2.48 -7.44 5.47
C ILE A 10 3.45 -8.60 5.64
N LEU A 11 2.93 -9.75 6.09
CA LEU A 11 3.73 -10.96 6.33
C LEU A 11 4.03 -11.76 5.06
N LYS A 12 3.07 -11.76 4.13
CA LYS A 12 3.10 -12.51 2.86
C LYS A 12 2.11 -11.89 1.88
N ILE A 13 2.44 -11.91 0.59
CA ILE A 13 1.51 -11.61 -0.51
C ILE A 13 1.39 -12.88 -1.36
N SER A 14 0.16 -13.30 -1.60
CA SER A 14 -0.17 -14.37 -2.55
C SER A 14 -0.83 -13.72 -3.77
N ILE A 15 -0.45 -14.16 -4.97
CA ILE A 15 -1.03 -13.70 -6.24
C ILE A 15 -1.87 -14.86 -6.76
N ASP A 16 -3.18 -14.64 -6.85
CA ASP A 16 -4.05 -15.54 -7.60
C ASP A 16 -3.85 -15.27 -9.10
N ASP A 17 -3.80 -16.33 -9.90
CA ASP A 17 -3.79 -16.21 -11.36
C ASP A 17 -5.16 -15.69 -11.81
N ASP A 18 -5.17 -14.50 -12.41
CA ASP A 18 -6.37 -13.93 -13.00
C ASP A 18 -6.93 -14.89 -14.05
N HIS A 19 -8.18 -15.36 -13.84
CA HIS A 19 -8.92 -16.09 -14.85
C HIS A 19 -9.20 -15.11 -16.00
N VAL A 20 -8.41 -15.17 -17.07
CA VAL A 20 -8.56 -14.31 -18.25
C VAL A 20 -9.97 -14.48 -18.80
N PRO A 21 -10.84 -13.46 -18.76
CA PRO A 21 -12.11 -13.55 -19.46
C PRO A 21 -11.79 -13.60 -20.95
N GLU A 22 -12.04 -14.75 -21.58
CA GLU A 22 -12.07 -14.82 -23.04
C GLU A 22 -13.19 -13.88 -23.52
N GLN A 23 -12.85 -12.89 -24.34
CA GLN A 23 -13.45 -12.65 -25.67
C GLN A 23 -12.89 -11.35 -26.28
N PRO A 24 -12.77 -11.27 -27.62
CA PRO A 24 -11.79 -10.43 -28.29
C PRO A 24 -12.38 -9.13 -28.86
N SER A 25 -11.62 -8.03 -28.81
CA SER A 25 -11.82 -6.92 -29.75
C SER A 25 -10.57 -6.05 -29.90
N SER A 26 -9.86 -6.23 -31.02
CA SER A 26 -9.11 -5.26 -31.84
C SER A 26 -8.07 -4.31 -31.20
N CYS A 27 -7.79 -4.32 -29.89
CA CYS A 27 -6.78 -3.47 -29.24
C CYS A 27 -5.70 -4.28 -28.48
N GLU A 28 -5.48 -5.53 -28.90
CA GLU A 28 -4.76 -6.60 -28.19
C GLU A 28 -3.32 -6.24 -27.79
N GLY A 29 -2.61 -5.43 -28.58
CA GLY A 29 -1.19 -5.14 -28.33
C GLY A 29 -0.92 -4.35 -27.03
N ARG A 30 -1.69 -3.29 -26.75
CA ARG A 30 -1.47 -2.47 -25.55
C ARG A 30 -1.99 -3.17 -24.30
N ALA A 31 -3.17 -3.78 -24.37
CA ALA A 31 -3.77 -4.50 -23.24
C ALA A 31 -2.86 -5.65 -22.77
N ALA A 32 -2.29 -6.44 -23.69
CA ALA A 32 -1.36 -7.53 -23.37
C ALA A 32 -0.02 -7.05 -22.79
N LEU A 33 0.52 -5.92 -23.27
CA LEU A 33 1.73 -5.32 -22.69
C LEU A 33 1.47 -4.79 -21.27
N LEU A 34 0.33 -4.15 -21.05
CA LEU A 34 -0.08 -3.66 -19.73
C LEU A 34 -0.35 -4.81 -18.75
N SER A 35 -1.01 -5.90 -19.17
CA SER A 35 -1.22 -7.07 -18.32
C SER A 35 0.11 -7.73 -17.95
N SER A 36 1.02 -7.88 -18.90
CA SER A 36 2.37 -8.41 -18.67
C SER A 36 3.17 -7.56 -17.67
N SER A 37 3.11 -6.23 -17.82
CA SER A 37 3.77 -5.28 -16.91
C SER A 37 3.16 -5.26 -15.51
N LYS A 38 1.83 -5.36 -15.41
CA LYS A 38 1.12 -5.51 -14.13
C LYS A 38 1.52 -6.79 -13.42
N GLN A 39 1.57 -7.92 -14.14
CA GLN A 39 1.95 -9.20 -13.57
C GLN A 39 3.40 -9.18 -13.07
N ALA A 40 4.33 -8.66 -13.87
CA ALA A 40 5.73 -8.51 -13.45
C ALA A 40 5.87 -7.66 -12.17
N SER A 41 5.09 -6.56 -12.09
CA SER A 41 5.10 -5.68 -10.92
C SER A 41 4.52 -6.36 -9.68
N ARG A 42 3.42 -7.12 -9.83
CA ARG A 42 2.81 -7.93 -8.75
C ARG A 42 3.81 -8.98 -8.25
N THR A 43 4.41 -9.74 -9.16
CA THR A 43 5.40 -10.76 -8.83
C THR A 43 6.58 -10.14 -8.07
N PHE A 44 7.11 -9.00 -8.52
CA PHE A 44 8.21 -8.31 -7.85
C PHE A 44 7.90 -7.92 -6.41
N VAL A 45 6.71 -7.34 -6.16
CA VAL A 45 6.29 -6.95 -4.81
C VAL A 45 6.10 -8.20 -3.94
N SER A 46 5.47 -9.25 -4.46
CA SER A 46 5.25 -10.50 -3.71
C SER A 46 6.54 -11.23 -3.36
N SER A 47 7.49 -11.32 -4.30
CA SER A 47 8.74 -12.05 -4.11
C SER A 47 9.68 -11.34 -3.13
N ARG A 48 9.45 -10.04 -2.89
CA ARG A 48 10.32 -9.18 -2.07
C ARG A 48 9.66 -8.68 -0.79
N CYS A 49 8.59 -9.34 -0.31
CA CYS A 49 7.94 -9.00 0.96
C CYS A 49 8.88 -9.01 2.16
N ARG A 50 9.93 -9.83 2.14
CA ARG A 50 10.91 -9.94 3.22
C ARG A 50 12.30 -9.44 2.82
N SER A 51 13.01 -8.91 3.80
CA SER A 51 14.43 -8.60 3.75
C SER A 51 15.27 -9.88 3.73
N GLU A 52 16.53 -9.77 3.33
CA GLU A 52 17.51 -10.86 3.45
C GLU A 52 17.71 -11.27 4.91
N TYR A 53 17.48 -10.33 5.84
CA TYR A 53 17.53 -10.55 7.29
C TYR A 53 16.19 -11.03 7.89
N GLY A 54 15.19 -11.35 7.05
CA GLY A 54 13.88 -11.84 7.49
C GLY A 54 12.88 -10.77 7.94
N GLU A 55 13.27 -9.49 7.93
CA GLU A 55 12.40 -8.37 8.28
C GLU A 55 11.29 -8.13 7.24
N MET A 56 10.10 -7.69 7.67
CA MET A 56 9.05 -7.30 6.74
C MET A 56 9.41 -5.99 6.05
N ARG A 57 9.16 -5.90 4.72
CA ARG A 57 9.48 -4.69 3.94
C ARG A 57 8.30 -3.75 3.77
N TYR A 58 7.08 -4.25 3.90
CA TYR A 58 5.87 -3.53 3.53
C TYR A 58 4.86 -3.46 4.66
N CYS A 59 4.06 -2.41 4.61
CA CYS A 59 2.88 -2.24 5.43
C CYS A 59 1.67 -1.99 4.55
N VAL A 60 0.50 -2.41 5.03
CA VAL A 60 -0.79 -2.02 4.48
C VAL A 60 -1.37 -0.92 5.37
N LYS A 61 -1.90 0.12 4.75
CA LYS A 61 -2.66 1.17 5.43
C LYS A 61 -4.07 1.19 4.91
N GLU A 62 -5.03 1.06 5.81
CA GLU A 62 -6.45 0.99 5.50
C GLU A 62 -7.28 1.81 6.50
N LEU A 63 -8.53 2.09 6.13
CA LEU A 63 -9.46 2.79 7.02
C LEU A 63 -9.89 1.88 8.15
N GLN A 64 -9.90 2.42 9.37
CA GLN A 64 -10.53 1.72 10.48
C GLN A 64 -12.06 1.75 10.29
N PRO A 65 -12.78 0.65 10.55
CA PRO A 65 -14.24 0.66 10.58
C PRO A 65 -14.71 1.75 11.56
N ASN A 66 -15.54 2.67 11.09
CA ASN A 66 -16.06 3.77 11.89
C ASN A 66 -17.58 3.83 11.75
N GLU A 67 -18.26 4.01 12.88
CA GLU A 67 -19.73 4.10 12.94
C GLU A 67 -20.22 5.48 12.51
N ASP A 68 -19.39 6.53 12.68
CA ASP A 68 -19.72 7.91 12.32
C ASP A 68 -19.50 8.19 10.82
N PRO A 69 -20.56 8.40 10.00
CA PRO A 69 -20.43 8.54 8.55
C PRO A 69 -19.61 9.76 8.12
N GLY A 70 -19.75 10.88 8.83
CA GLY A 70 -19.00 12.11 8.54
C GLY A 70 -17.49 11.95 8.79
N ARG A 71 -17.11 11.22 9.85
CA ARG A 71 -15.70 10.91 10.13
C ARG A 71 -15.13 9.89 9.17
N ALA A 72 -15.93 8.89 8.79
CA ALA A 72 -15.55 7.91 7.77
C ALA A 72 -15.25 8.57 6.41
N TRP A 73 -16.09 9.53 5.99
CA TRP A 73 -15.86 10.30 4.76
C TRP A 73 -14.56 11.11 4.82
N SER A 74 -14.34 11.87 5.90
CA SER A 74 -13.11 12.65 6.07
C SER A 74 -11.87 11.75 6.03
N ALA A 75 -11.92 10.61 6.73
CA ALA A 75 -10.83 9.65 6.77
C ALA A 75 -10.50 9.09 5.39
N MET A 76 -11.54 8.80 4.59
CA MET A 76 -11.40 8.33 3.22
C MET A 76 -10.75 9.38 2.33
N VAL A 77 -11.21 10.64 2.42
CA VAL A 77 -10.59 11.76 1.69
C VAL A 77 -9.11 11.91 2.05
N ASP A 78 -8.76 11.77 3.33
CA ASP A 78 -7.36 11.81 3.79
C ASP A 78 -6.54 10.67 3.17
N LEU A 79 -7.05 9.44 3.17
CA LEU A 79 -6.36 8.27 2.60
C LEU A 79 -6.14 8.41 1.08
N VAL A 80 -7.13 8.93 0.35
CA VAL A 80 -6.99 9.22 -1.09
C VAL A 80 -5.98 10.34 -1.33
N THR A 81 -6.00 11.37 -0.50
CA THR A 81 -5.07 12.50 -0.59
C THR A 81 -3.63 12.04 -0.36
N GLU A 82 -3.40 11.22 0.67
CA GLU A 82 -2.10 10.60 0.93
C GLU A 82 -1.65 9.75 -0.25
N THR A 83 -2.54 8.94 -0.84
CA THR A 83 -2.22 8.15 -2.03
C THR A 83 -1.75 9.03 -3.17
N LYS A 84 -2.48 10.12 -3.46
CA LYS A 84 -2.11 11.05 -4.53
C LYS A 84 -0.74 11.67 -4.28
N ILE A 85 -0.46 12.08 -3.05
CA ILE A 85 0.83 12.66 -2.66
C ILE A 85 1.95 11.62 -2.85
N LEU A 86 1.80 10.43 -2.28
CA LEU A 86 2.83 9.38 -2.34
C LEU A 86 3.04 8.82 -3.76
N SER A 87 2.01 8.87 -4.62
CA SER A 87 2.13 8.46 -6.03
C SER A 87 3.04 9.38 -6.86
N GLN A 88 3.26 10.62 -6.40
CA GLN A 88 4.04 11.64 -7.12
C GLN A 88 5.43 11.84 -6.53
N ILE A 89 5.68 11.34 -5.32
CA ILE A 89 6.95 11.55 -4.62
C ILE A 89 7.90 10.36 -4.86
N VAL A 90 9.10 10.68 -5.38
CA VAL A 90 10.20 9.73 -5.50
C VAL A 90 11.41 10.29 -4.78
N HIS A 91 11.61 9.89 -3.52
CA HIS A 91 12.72 10.37 -2.69
C HIS A 91 13.26 9.24 -1.79
N PRO A 92 14.58 9.16 -1.54
CA PRO A 92 15.18 8.11 -0.71
C PRO A 92 14.73 8.15 0.77
N HIS A 93 14.33 9.31 1.27
CA HIS A 93 13.92 9.51 2.68
C HIS A 93 12.42 9.69 2.87
N ILE A 94 11.61 9.51 1.81
CA ILE A 94 10.15 9.52 1.90
C ILE A 94 9.66 8.11 1.58
N LEU A 95 8.65 7.66 2.31
CA LEU A 95 8.04 6.35 2.08
C LEU A 95 7.52 6.23 0.65
N LYS A 96 7.76 5.07 0.05
CA LYS A 96 7.32 4.79 -1.32
C LYS A 96 5.99 4.05 -1.29
N LEU A 97 5.07 4.49 -2.13
CA LEU A 97 3.88 3.74 -2.49
C LEU A 97 4.27 2.55 -3.38
N ARG A 98 3.83 1.35 -3.03
CA ARG A 98 4.12 0.09 -3.74
C ARG A 98 2.93 -0.45 -4.49
N ALA A 99 1.75 -0.33 -3.91
CA ALA A 99 0.50 -0.73 -4.54
C ALA A 99 -0.67 0.04 -3.91
N VAL A 100 -1.80 0.02 -4.60
CA VAL A 100 -3.09 0.52 -4.10
C VAL A 100 -4.14 -0.54 -4.37
N ALA A 101 -5.22 -0.54 -3.59
CA ALA A 101 -6.39 -1.34 -3.89
C ALA A 101 -6.93 -1.02 -5.29
N GLU A 102 -7.41 -2.05 -5.98
CA GLU A 102 -8.09 -1.90 -7.25
C GLU A 102 -9.51 -1.34 -7.05
N GLY A 103 -9.98 -0.54 -8.00
CA GLY A 103 -11.33 0.03 -7.97
C GLY A 103 -11.38 1.49 -7.51
N ASN A 104 -12.52 1.88 -6.94
CA ASN A 104 -12.79 3.27 -6.56
C ASN A 104 -12.12 3.60 -5.21
N PRO A 105 -11.26 4.62 -5.13
CA PRO A 105 -10.59 4.99 -3.89
C PRO A 105 -11.53 5.57 -2.82
N LEU A 106 -12.77 5.88 -3.19
CA LEU A 106 -13.83 6.32 -2.30
C LEU A 106 -14.79 5.19 -1.88
N GLN A 107 -14.37 3.92 -2.00
CA GLN A 107 -15.14 2.78 -1.51
C GLN A 107 -14.55 2.20 -0.23
N PRO A 108 -15.38 1.63 0.66
CA PRO A 108 -14.90 0.82 1.78
C PRO A 108 -13.98 -0.29 1.28
N GLY A 109 -12.93 -0.60 2.04
CA GLY A 109 -11.92 -1.58 1.65
C GLY A 109 -10.80 -1.01 0.77
N TYR A 110 -10.79 0.30 0.50
CA TYR A 110 -9.62 0.94 -0.09
C TYR A 110 -8.43 0.90 0.87
N PHE A 111 -7.29 0.44 0.36
CA PHE A 111 -6.03 0.36 1.10
C PHE A 111 -4.87 0.74 0.18
N LEU A 112 -3.73 1.06 0.80
CA LEU A 112 -2.48 1.30 0.10
C LEU A 112 -1.35 0.50 0.76
N VAL A 113 -0.42 0.03 -0.07
CA VAL A 113 0.76 -0.71 0.36
C VAL A 113 1.97 0.21 0.24
N ILE A 114 2.71 0.38 1.33
CA ILE A 114 3.87 1.26 1.44
C ILE A 114 5.08 0.53 2.02
N ASP A 115 6.26 1.11 1.87
CA ASP A 115 7.45 0.68 2.60
C ASP A 115 7.21 0.78 4.13
N ARG A 116 7.70 -0.21 4.86
CA ARG A 116 7.69 -0.23 6.33
C ARG A 116 8.75 0.72 6.88
N LEU A 117 8.39 1.49 7.90
CA LEU A 117 9.36 2.20 8.76
C LEU A 117 9.85 1.25 9.85
N CYS A 118 11.16 1.05 9.95
CA CYS A 118 11.74 0.15 10.96
C CYS A 118 11.53 0.62 12.41
N ASP A 119 11.47 1.95 12.62
CA ASP A 119 11.39 2.55 13.94
C ASP A 119 10.57 3.85 13.88
N ARG A 120 9.83 4.15 14.95
CA ARG A 120 9.17 5.46 15.11
C ARG A 120 10.11 6.46 15.78
N LEU A 121 9.97 7.73 15.40
CA LEU A 121 10.75 8.81 16.02
C LEU A 121 10.52 8.90 17.52
N ASP A 122 9.26 8.75 17.98
CA ASP A 122 8.91 8.78 19.40
C ASP A 122 9.67 7.70 20.20
N GLU A 123 9.76 6.50 19.65
CA GLU A 123 10.50 5.38 20.25
C GLU A 123 12.01 5.64 20.27
N ARG A 124 12.55 6.26 19.21
CA ARG A 124 13.96 6.68 19.17
C ARG A 124 14.25 7.75 20.22
N ILE A 125 13.38 8.75 20.36
CA ILE A 125 13.53 9.80 21.37
C ILE A 125 13.52 9.20 22.78
N GLN A 126 12.63 8.26 23.07
CA GLN A 126 12.58 7.58 24.36
C GLN A 126 13.84 6.76 24.64
N ARG A 127 14.38 6.07 23.63
CA ARG A 127 15.68 5.38 23.76
C ARG A 127 16.81 6.36 24.06
N TRP A 128 16.90 7.45 23.32
CA TRP A 128 17.94 8.46 23.51
C TRP A 128 17.90 9.08 24.90
N LYS A 129 16.70 9.38 25.43
CA LYS A 129 16.55 9.89 26.80
C LYS A 129 17.06 8.93 27.88
N LYS A 130 16.96 7.62 27.66
CA LYS A 130 17.40 6.58 28.61
C LYS A 130 18.90 6.28 28.51
N SER A 131 19.54 6.68 27.41
CA SER A 131 20.96 6.48 27.16
C SER A 131 21.84 7.67 27.60
N CYS A 132 21.22 8.71 28.16
CA CYS A 132 21.89 9.86 28.77
C CYS A 132 21.86 9.76 30.29
#